data_AF-W1XGG7-F1
#
_entry.id   AF-W1XGG7-F1
#
_cell.length_a   1.000
_cell.length_b   1.000
_cell.length_c   1.000
_cell.angle_alpha   90.00
_cell.angle_beta   90.00
_cell.angle_gamma   90.00
#
_symmetry.space_group_name_H-M   'P 1'
#
loop_
_entity.id
_entity.type
_entity.pdbx_description
1 polymer ?
#
loop_
_entity_poly.entity_id
_entity_poly.type
_entity_poly.pdbx_seq_one_letter_code
_entity_poly.pdbx_strand_id
1 'polypeptide(L)' 'GLIMKILAYSHRKDETEYFKEFSKKYNVDIVLTDEEPNMETVNLSKGIEYISIITTPILPVPKTPTVRFLSSFP' A
#
# COMPACT_ATOMS: atom_id res chain seq x y z
N GLY A 1 5.63 -6.43 -18.55
CA GLY A 1 6.07 -5.89 -17.26
C GLY A 1 4.86 -5.39 -16.51
N LEU A 2 4.83 -5.54 -15.18
CA LEU A 2 3.76 -4.97 -14.34
C LEU A 2 3.80 -3.44 -14.51
N ILE A 3 2.63 -2.83 -14.72
CA ILE A 3 2.54 -1.41 -15.11
C ILE A 3 2.62 -0.50 -13.88
N MET A 4 2.10 -0.97 -12.73
CA MET A 4 1.98 -0.17 -11.50
C MET A 4 2.39 -1.00 -10.29
N LYS A 5 3.02 -0.34 -9.30
CA LYS A 5 3.35 -0.91 -7.99
C LYS A 5 2.52 -0.27 -6.89
N ILE A 6 1.97 -1.10 -6.01
CA ILE A 6 1.15 -0.70 -4.87
C ILE A 6 1.76 -1.30 -3.60
N LEU A 7 1.85 -0.51 -2.53
CA LEU A 7 2.19 -0.99 -1.19
C LEU A 7 0.96 -0.92 -0.30
N ALA A 8 0.52 -2.06 0.24
CA ALA A 8 -0.52 -2.11 1.25
C ALA A 8 0.11 -2.26 2.63
N TYR A 9 0.00 -1.23 3.47
CA TYR A 9 0.34 -1.30 4.89
C TYR A 9 -0.82 -1.84 5.72
N SER A 10 -0.51 -2.31 6.93
CA SER A 10 -1.48 -2.87 7.87
C SER A 10 -2.31 -3.97 7.22
N HIS A 11 -1.71 -4.72 6.29
CA HIS A 11 -2.36 -5.80 5.58
C HIS A 11 -2.80 -6.88 6.58
N ARG A 12 -4.04 -7.35 6.43
CA ARG A 12 -4.54 -8.49 7.21
C ARG A 12 -4.43 -9.76 6.39
N LYS A 13 -4.05 -10.87 7.04
CA LYS A 13 -3.83 -12.16 6.37
C LYS A 13 -5.05 -12.71 5.62
N ASP A 14 -6.26 -12.37 6.05
CA ASP A 14 -7.51 -12.71 5.38
C ASP A 14 -7.70 -11.95 4.05
N GLU A 15 -7.00 -10.83 3.86
CA GLU A 15 -7.09 -10.02 2.64
C GLU A 15 -6.09 -10.42 1.56
N THR A 16 -5.07 -11.22 1.89
CA THR A 16 -3.98 -11.63 0.98
C THR A 16 -4.52 -12.21 -0.33
N GLU A 17 -5.58 -13.01 -0.25
CA GLU A 17 -6.15 -13.68 -1.42
C GLU A 17 -6.82 -12.68 -2.36
N TYR A 18 -7.56 -11.70 -1.82
CA TYR A 18 -8.14 -10.61 -2.60
C TYR A 18 -7.07 -9.75 -3.28
N PHE A 19 -5.96 -9.43 -2.59
CA PHE A 19 -4.84 -8.71 -3.21
C PHE A 19 -4.17 -9.52 -4.34
N LYS A 20 -4.03 -10.84 -4.18
CA LYS A 20 -3.52 -11.70 -5.26
C LYS A 20 -4.45 -11.72 -6.47
N GLU A 21 -5.76 -11.80 -6.26
CA GLU A 21 -6.74 -11.70 -7.34
C GLU A 21 -6.70 -10.32 -8.02
N PHE A 22 -6.62 -9.25 -7.23
CA PHE A 22 -6.51 -7.88 -7.73
C PHE A 22 -5.23 -7.70 -8.58
N SER A 23 -4.09 -8.19 -8.08
CA SER A 23 -2.81 -8.16 -8.79
C SER A 23 -2.89 -8.82 -10.16
N LYS A 24 -3.52 -10.00 -10.23
CA LYS A 24 -3.74 -10.72 -11.50
C LYS A 24 -4.71 -9.99 -12.42
N LYS A 25 -5.84 -9.52 -11.88
CA LYS A 25 -6.92 -8.88 -12.66
C LYS A 25 -6.47 -7.58 -13.31
N TYR A 26 -5.69 -6.78 -12.59
CA TYR A 26 -5.25 -5.46 -13.05
C TYR A 26 -3.79 -5.41 -13.50
N ASN A 27 -3.08 -6.55 -13.47
CA ASN A 27 -1.66 -6.68 -13.83
C ASN A 27 -0.76 -5.66 -13.08
N VAL A 28 -0.96 -5.59 -11.77
CA VAL A 28 -0.22 -4.69 -10.85
C VAL A 28 0.65 -5.50 -9.88
N ASP A 29 1.79 -4.93 -9.50
CA ASP A 29 2.66 -5.47 -8.45
C ASP A 29 2.17 -4.97 -7.09
N ILE A 30 1.85 -5.88 -6.16
CA ILE A 30 1.37 -5.50 -4.84
C ILE A 30 2.34 -6.04 -3.80
N VAL A 31 2.94 -5.12 -3.05
CA VAL A 31 3.73 -5.41 -1.86
C VAL A 31 2.81 -5.30 -0.66
N LEU A 32 2.76 -6.34 0.17
CA LEU A 32 1.95 -6.39 1.37
C LEU A 32 2.88 -6.30 2.57
N THR A 33 2.55 -5.47 3.55
CA THR A 33 3.22 -5.43 4.85
C THR A 33 2.19 -5.39 5.97
N ASP A 34 2.42 -6.20 7.00
CA ASP A 34 1.61 -6.23 8.20
C ASP A 34 1.94 -5.03 9.13
N GLU A 35 2.99 -4.25 8.79
CA GLU A 35 3.43 -3.09 9.56
C GLU A 35 2.59 -1.83 9.28
N GLU A 36 2.55 -0.93 10.26
CA GLU A 36 1.92 0.39 10.12
C GLU A 36 2.85 1.37 9.38
N PRO A 37 2.28 2.37 8.68
CA PRO A 37 3.06 3.43 8.06
C PRO A 37 3.64 4.37 9.13
N ASN A 38 4.97 4.36 9.29
CA ASN A 38 5.70 5.22 10.23
C ASN A 38 7.08 5.60 9.64
N MET A 39 7.90 6.35 10.38
CA MET A 39 9.21 6.84 9.91
C MET A 39 10.24 5.71 9.69
N GLU A 40 10.09 4.57 10.35
CA GLU A 40 10.96 3.40 10.16
C GLU A 40 10.56 2.64 8.90
N THR A 41 9.26 2.53 8.65
CA THR A 41 8.68 1.76 7.53
C THR A 41 8.52 2.59 6.25
N VAL A 42 8.67 3.92 6.31
CA VAL A 42 8.59 4.84 5.16
C VAL A 42 9.51 4.45 4.00
N ASN A 43 10.62 3.77 4.28
CA ASN A 43 11.55 3.34 3.25
C ASN A 43 10.96 2.24 2.34
N LEU A 44 9.96 1.49 2.82
CA LEU A 44 9.26 0.46 2.03
C LEU A 44 8.52 1.06 0.84
N SER A 45 8.09 2.33 0.93
CA SER A 45 7.39 3.00 -0.18
C SER A 45 8.33 3.62 -1.22
N LYS A 46 9.66 3.46 -1.09
CA LYS A 46 10.61 4.07 -2.01
C LYS A 46 10.49 3.45 -3.41
N GLY A 47 10.14 4.26 -4.40
CA GLY A 47 9.93 3.80 -5.78
C GLY A 47 8.55 3.16 -6.02
N ILE A 48 7.63 3.31 -5.07
CA ILE A 48 6.24 2.89 -5.19
C ILE A 48 5.37 4.13 -5.35
N GLU A 49 4.45 4.09 -6.33
CA GLU A 49 3.64 5.24 -6.71
C GLU A 49 2.31 5.30 -5.92
N TYR A 50 1.83 4.16 -5.43
CA TYR A 50 0.54 4.05 -4.74
C TYR A 50 0.67 3.33 -3.41
N ILE A 51 0.02 3.87 -2.38
CA ILE A 51 -0.04 3.25 -1.06
C ILE A 51 -1.51 3.05 -0.66
N SER A 52 -1.82 1.87 -0.14
CA SER A 52 -3.09 1.54 0.49
C SER A 52 -2.88 1.32 2.00
N ILE A 53 -3.76 1.89 2.82
CA ILE A 53 -3.70 1.79 4.28
C ILE A 53 -5.12 1.53 4.79
N ILE A 54 -5.27 0.47 5.58
CA ILE A 54 -6.54 0.10 6.19
C ILE A 54 -6.55 0.69 7.61
N THR A 55 -7.10 1.90 7.70
CA THR A 55 -7.54 2.63 8.91
C THR A 55 -6.57 2.71 10.11
N THR A 56 -5.68 3.70 10.07
CA THR A 56 -5.37 4.61 11.19
C THR A 56 -5.00 5.96 10.56
N PRO A 57 -5.57 7.11 10.98
CA PRO A 57 -5.14 8.41 10.46
C PRO A 57 -3.65 8.61 10.74
N ILE A 58 -2.85 8.62 9.67
CA ILE A 58 -1.41 8.87 9.72
C ILE A 58 -1.21 10.36 9.99
N LEU A 59 -0.79 10.72 11.20
CA LEU A 59 -0.42 12.09 11.55
C LEU A 59 1.01 12.10 12.12
N PRO A 60 1.94 12.89 11.55
CA PRO A 60 1.84 13.69 10.33
C PRO A 60 1.96 12.84 9.05
N VAL A 61 1.16 13.14 8.02
CA VAL A 61 1.24 12.47 6.71
C VAL A 61 2.67 12.61 6.16
N PRO A 62 3.40 11.51 5.87
CA PRO A 62 4.71 11.59 5.27
C PRO A 62 4.61 12.33 3.92
N LYS A 63 5.16 13.55 3.84
CA LYS A 63 5.22 14.32 2.59
C LYS A 63 6.27 13.69 1.66
N THR A 64 5.89 12.62 0.97
CA THR A 64 6.67 12.09 -0.16
C THR A 64 5.93 12.47 -1.45
N PRO A 65 6.57 13.23 -2.38
CA PRO A 65 5.88 13.85 -3.52
C PRO A 65 5.36 12.86 -4.59
N THR A 66 5.57 11.56 -4.40
CA THR A 66 5.31 10.53 -5.42
C THR A 66 4.18 9.56 -5.02
N VAL A 67 3.70 9.63 -3.78
CA VAL A 67 2.73 8.65 -3.28
C VAL A 67 1.30 9.18 -3.38
N ARG A 68 0.45 8.46 -4.11
CA ARG A 68 -1.00 8.65 -4.08
C ARG A 68 -1.61 7.70 -3.05
N PHE A 69 -2.39 8.25 -2.12
CA PHE A 69 -3.06 7.47 -1.08
C PHE A 69 -4.40 6.93 -1.57
N LEU A 70 -4.57 5.62 -1.47
CA LEU A 70 -5.84 4.92 -1.67
C LEU A 70 -6.37 4.50 -0.30
N SER A 71 -7.22 5.34 0.29
CA SER A 71 -7.98 5.00 1.48
C SER A 71 -9.29 4.35 1.08
N SER A 72 -9.50 3.09 1.46
CA SER A 72 -10.83 2.49 1.48
C SER A 72 -11.56 3.01 2.71
N PHE A 73 -12.46 3.97 2.51
CA PHE A 73 -13.53 4.24 3.49
C PHE A 73 -14.76 3.41 3.10
N PRO A 74 -15.56 2.94 4.06
CA PRO A 74 -16.95 2.56 3.76
C PRO A 74 -17.74 3.78 3.26
#